data_AF-A0A536KSL5-F1
#
_entry.id   AF-A0A536KSL5-F1
#
_cell.length_a   1.000
_cell.length_b   1.000
_cell.length_c   1.000
_cell.angle_alpha   90.00
_cell.angle_beta   90.00
_cell.angle_gamma   90.00
#
_symmetry.space_group_name_H-M   'P 1'
#
loop_
_entity.id
_entity.type
_entity.pdbx_description
1 polymer ?
#
loop_
_entity_poly.entity_id
_entity_poly.type
_entity_poly.pdbx_seq_one_letter_code
_entity_poly.pdbx_strand_id
1 'polypeptide(L)'
;MLASQADPVPDRIPLQEVFMRMAEELAKRSTCARNQVGSVITTADLTQVLGIGFNGNARGLPNRCDSSEPGRCGCIHSEANALIKAGAQTPGKVMFVTCSPCVMCAKMVVNSNVERVYYRQAYRDPAGVEVLRRGGVEAEQYDRWRDHWRG
;
A
#
# COMPACT_ATOMS: atom_id res chain seq x y z
N MET A 1 16.59 -17.20 17.85
CA MET A 1 16.35 -16.72 16.47
C MET A 1 15.80 -17.89 15.69
N LEU A 2 14.48 -18.02 15.59
CA LEU A 2 13.87 -19.05 14.75
C LEU A 2 13.93 -18.51 13.33
N ALA A 3 14.70 -19.19 12.47
CA ALA A 3 14.65 -18.97 11.04
C ALA A 3 13.18 -19.12 10.61
N SER A 4 12.62 -18.05 10.03
CA SER A 4 11.36 -18.11 9.28
C SER A 4 11.54 -19.17 8.20
N GLN A 5 10.97 -20.36 8.40
CA GLN A 5 10.87 -21.35 7.34
C GLN A 5 9.93 -20.73 6.31
N ALA A 6 10.41 -20.54 5.08
CA ALA A 6 9.58 -20.02 4.00
C ALA A 6 8.31 -20.88 3.87
N ASP A 7 7.15 -20.24 3.90
CA ASP A 7 5.87 -20.92 3.75
C ASP A 7 5.89 -21.78 2.47
N PRO A 8 5.38 -23.03 2.51
CA PRO A 8 5.32 -23.86 1.32
C PRO A 8 4.54 -23.16 0.22
N VAL A 9 4.91 -23.40 -1.04
CA VAL A 9 4.20 -22.84 -2.19
C VAL A 9 2.78 -23.43 -2.21
N PRO A 10 1.74 -22.59 -2.18
CA PRO A 10 0.37 -23.09 -2.17
C PRO A 10 -0.03 -23.57 -3.56
N ASP A 11 -0.95 -24.54 -3.62
CA ASP A 11 -1.57 -25.02 -4.86
C ASP A 11 -2.27 -23.89 -5.62
N ARG A 12 -2.84 -22.93 -4.88
CA ARG A 12 -3.40 -21.68 -5.41
C ARG A 12 -2.80 -20.48 -4.70
N ILE A 13 -2.23 -19.56 -5.46
CA ILE A 13 -1.70 -18.29 -4.93
C ILE A 13 -2.84 -17.51 -4.24
N PRO A 14 -2.68 -17.11 -2.96
CA PRO A 14 -3.69 -16.37 -2.24
C PRO A 14 -3.94 -14.98 -2.84
N LEU A 15 -5.16 -14.48 -2.67
CA LEU A 15 -5.57 -13.18 -3.19
C LEU A 15 -4.70 -12.04 -2.66
N GLN A 16 -4.17 -12.16 -1.45
CA GLN A 16 -3.25 -11.18 -0.86
C GLN A 16 -2.02 -10.94 -1.74
N GLU A 17 -1.41 -12.00 -2.27
CA GLU A 17 -0.26 -11.88 -3.16
C GLU A 17 -0.69 -11.33 -4.53
N VAL A 18 -1.87 -11.69 -5.02
CA VAL A 18 -2.42 -11.11 -6.26
C VAL A 18 -2.60 -9.59 -6.12
N PHE A 19 -3.16 -9.12 -5.00
CA PHE A 19 -3.35 -7.69 -4.76
C PHE A 19 -2.06 -6.95 -4.44
N MET A 20 -1.09 -7.61 -3.78
CA MET A 20 0.23 -7.02 -3.59
C MET A 20 0.96 -6.84 -4.94
N ARG A 21 0.90 -7.83 -5.84
CA ARG A 21 1.43 -7.69 -7.20
C ARG A 21 0.69 -6.62 -8.00
N MET A 22 -0.63 -6.53 -7.86
CA MET A 22 -1.39 -5.44 -8.47
C MET A 22 -0.90 -4.08 -7.98
N ALA A 23 -0.61 -3.92 -6.69
CA ALA A 23 -0.02 -2.70 -6.15
C ALA A 23 1.39 -2.44 -6.73
N GLU A 24 2.23 -3.46 -6.91
CA GLU A 24 3.54 -3.35 -7.58
C GLU A 24 3.41 -2.93 -9.05
N GLU A 25 2.45 -3.48 -9.79
CA GLU A 25 2.17 -3.08 -11.16
C GLU A 25 1.65 -1.63 -11.26
N LEU A 26 0.78 -1.21 -10.32
CA LEU A 26 0.31 0.17 -10.25
C LEU A 26 1.44 1.15 -9.95
N ALA A 27 2.44 0.76 -9.15
CA ALA A 27 3.58 1.60 -8.82
C ALA A 27 4.34 2.08 -10.08
N LYS A 28 4.34 1.28 -11.16
CA LYS A 28 4.95 1.64 -12.45
C LYS A 28 4.33 2.87 -13.12
N ARG A 29 3.11 3.27 -12.72
CA ARG A 29 2.46 4.50 -13.17
C ARG A 29 2.89 5.75 -12.41
N SER A 30 3.66 5.61 -11.33
CA SER A 30 4.16 6.74 -10.56
C SER A 30 5.07 7.63 -11.39
N THR A 31 4.90 8.94 -11.20
CA THR A 31 5.71 9.99 -11.85
C THR A 31 6.56 10.75 -10.84
N CYS A 32 6.62 10.25 -9.60
CA CYS A 32 7.46 10.82 -8.55
C CYS A 32 8.92 10.42 -8.79
N ALA A 33 9.82 11.42 -8.78
CA ALA A 33 11.25 11.20 -8.98
C ALA A 33 11.96 10.49 -7.81
N ARG A 34 11.27 10.27 -6.68
CA ARG A 34 11.90 9.75 -5.44
C ARG A 34 11.62 8.29 -5.16
N ASN A 35 10.35 7.91 -5.26
CA ASN A 35 9.91 6.57 -4.96
C ASN A 35 8.66 6.27 -5.76
N GLN A 36 8.52 5.04 -6.21
CA GLN A 36 7.39 4.57 -6.99
C GLN A 36 6.57 3.66 -6.09
N VAL A 37 5.44 4.19 -5.61
CA VAL A 37 4.57 3.50 -4.66
C VAL A 37 3.23 3.29 -5.31
N GLY A 38 2.72 2.07 -5.25
CA GLY A 38 1.35 1.68 -5.59
C GLY A 38 0.61 1.11 -4.39
N SER A 39 -0.73 1.22 -4.43
CA SER A 39 -1.65 0.79 -3.39
C SER A 39 -2.95 0.23 -4.00
N VAL A 40 -3.50 -0.80 -3.36
CA VAL A 40 -4.81 -1.36 -3.65
C VAL A 40 -5.58 -1.48 -2.34
N ILE A 41 -6.86 -1.14 -2.35
CA ILE A 41 -7.77 -1.30 -1.21
C ILE A 41 -8.92 -2.20 -1.65
N THR A 42 -9.21 -3.23 -0.87
CA THR A 42 -10.25 -4.22 -1.15
C THR A 42 -11.28 -4.27 -0.03
N THR A 43 -12.38 -4.98 -0.29
CA THR A 43 -13.28 -5.49 0.74
C THR A 43 -12.58 -6.51 1.64
N ALA A 44 -13.16 -6.77 2.82
CA ALA A 44 -12.64 -7.71 3.81
C ALA A 44 -12.49 -9.15 3.28
N ASP A 45 -13.46 -9.57 2.47
CA ASP A 45 -13.51 -10.89 1.82
C ASP A 45 -12.60 -10.97 0.57
N LEU A 46 -11.91 -9.88 0.23
CA LEU A 46 -10.97 -9.78 -0.88
C LEU A 46 -11.62 -9.98 -2.27
N THR A 47 -12.95 -9.88 -2.39
CA THR A 47 -13.66 -10.13 -3.66
C THR A 47 -13.79 -8.89 -4.55
N GLN A 48 -13.62 -7.68 -3.99
CA GLN A 48 -13.77 -6.43 -4.72
C GLN A 48 -12.64 -5.44 -4.43
N VAL A 49 -12.16 -4.78 -5.48
CA VAL A 49 -11.27 -3.62 -5.37
C VAL A 49 -12.11 -2.37 -5.17
N LEU A 50 -11.95 -1.73 -4.01
CA LEU A 50 -12.62 -0.48 -3.65
C LEU A 50 -11.85 0.74 -4.16
N GLY A 51 -10.52 0.69 -4.14
CA GLY A 51 -9.69 1.82 -4.55
C GLY A 51 -8.29 1.40 -4.99
N ILE A 52 -7.74 2.16 -5.93
CA ILE A 52 -6.36 1.99 -6.40
C ILE A 52 -5.61 3.32 -6.36
N GLY A 53 -4.33 3.25 -6.06
CA GLY A 53 -3.46 4.41 -5.94
C GLY A 53 -2.07 4.14 -6.49
N PHE A 54 -1.45 5.22 -6.94
CA PHE A 54 -0.01 5.34 -7.11
C PHE A 54 0.35 6.79 -6.80
N ASN A 55 1.59 7.06 -6.39
CA ASN A 55 1.98 8.42 -6.03
C ASN A 55 2.24 9.28 -7.28
N GLY A 56 1.79 10.53 -7.26
CA GLY A 56 1.86 11.45 -8.40
C GLY A 56 1.20 12.79 -8.10
N ASN A 57 1.23 13.71 -9.06
CA ASN A 57 0.58 15.01 -8.91
C ASN A 57 -0.96 14.88 -9.00
N ALA A 58 -1.69 15.94 -8.62
CA ALA A 58 -3.13 15.99 -8.72
C ALA A 58 -3.60 15.86 -10.18
N ARG A 59 -4.82 15.34 -10.37
CA ARG A 59 -5.43 15.19 -11.69
C ARG A 59 -5.45 16.54 -12.42
N GLY A 60 -4.95 16.56 -13.65
CA GLY A 60 -4.91 17.76 -14.49
C GLY A 60 -3.65 18.61 -14.32
N LEU A 61 -2.83 18.35 -13.30
CA LEU A 61 -1.51 18.94 -13.15
C LEU A 61 -0.43 18.10 -13.87
N PRO A 62 0.78 18.67 -14.11
CA PRO A 62 1.84 17.94 -14.78
C PRO A 62 2.26 16.66 -14.05
N ASN A 63 2.60 15.64 -14.83
CA ASN A 63 3.12 14.35 -14.37
C ASN A 63 4.58 14.44 -13.89
N ARG A 64 4.84 15.26 -12.88
CA ARG A 64 6.14 15.43 -12.22
C ARG A 64 5.95 15.96 -10.79
N CYS A 65 7.02 15.89 -10.00
CA CYS A 65 7.09 16.55 -8.70
C CYS A 65 7.00 18.08 -8.85
N ASP A 66 6.43 18.75 -7.84
CA ASP A 66 6.38 20.21 -7.77
C ASP A 66 7.75 20.80 -7.41
N SER A 67 8.56 20.06 -6.66
CA SER A 67 9.92 20.45 -6.27
C SER A 67 10.86 19.24 -6.18
N SER A 68 12.15 19.50 -6.44
CA SER A 68 13.24 18.54 -6.25
C SER A 68 13.78 18.52 -4.80
N GLU A 69 13.36 19.46 -3.94
CA GLU A 69 13.82 19.59 -2.55
C GLU A 69 13.40 18.41 -1.67
N PRO A 70 14.34 17.68 -1.03
CA PRO A 70 14.04 16.52 -0.18
C PRO A 70 12.90 16.78 0.83
N GLY A 71 11.97 15.83 0.92
CA GLY A 71 10.74 15.97 1.73
C GLY A 71 9.63 16.84 1.13
N ARG A 72 9.88 17.64 0.08
CA ARG A 72 8.91 18.59 -0.49
C ARG A 72 8.49 18.29 -1.93
N CYS A 73 8.39 17.00 -2.32
CA CYS A 73 8.12 16.66 -3.73
C CYS A 73 6.73 17.08 -4.24
N GLY A 74 5.78 17.39 -3.35
CA GLY A 74 4.42 17.81 -3.72
C GLY A 74 3.49 16.70 -4.23
N CYS A 75 4.01 15.52 -4.57
CA CYS A 75 3.18 14.40 -5.00
C CYS A 75 2.25 13.91 -3.89
N ILE A 76 1.00 13.64 -4.26
CA ILE A 76 0.04 12.94 -3.42
C ILE A 76 0.50 11.48 -3.32
N HIS A 77 0.50 10.96 -2.10
CA HIS A 77 0.92 9.59 -1.81
C HIS A 77 -0.07 8.57 -2.38
N SER A 78 0.43 7.36 -2.63
CA SER A 78 -0.36 6.28 -3.22
C SER A 78 -1.55 5.91 -2.34
N GLU A 79 -1.33 5.83 -1.03
CA GLU A 79 -2.33 5.49 -0.02
C GLU A 79 -3.49 6.49 -0.03
N ALA A 80 -3.16 7.79 -0.08
CA ALA A 80 -4.15 8.86 -0.16
C ALA A 80 -4.97 8.75 -1.46
N ASN A 81 -4.30 8.53 -2.59
CA ASN A 81 -4.97 8.36 -3.88
C ASN A 81 -5.89 7.13 -3.94
N ALA A 82 -5.54 6.04 -3.24
CA ALA A 82 -6.40 4.86 -3.11
C ALA A 82 -7.59 5.14 -2.18
N LEU A 83 -7.36 5.77 -1.02
CA LEU A 83 -8.39 6.09 -0.03
C LEU A 83 -9.48 7.01 -0.58
N ILE A 84 -9.12 8.01 -1.40
CA ILE A 84 -10.07 8.91 -2.06
C ILE A 84 -11.13 8.14 -2.87
N LYS A 85 -10.78 6.95 -3.39
CA LYS A 85 -11.65 6.13 -4.24
C LYS A 85 -12.38 5.04 -3.45
N ALA A 86 -11.84 4.63 -2.30
CA ALA A 86 -12.25 3.41 -1.59
C ALA A 86 -13.52 3.53 -0.73
N GLY A 87 -14.22 4.67 -0.78
CA GLY A 87 -15.43 4.92 0.02
C GLY A 87 -15.13 5.07 1.51
N ALA A 88 -15.29 6.30 2.03
CA ALA A 88 -14.91 6.63 3.41
C ALA A 88 -15.61 5.74 4.47
N GLN A 89 -16.89 5.43 4.28
CA GLN A 89 -17.73 4.75 5.27
C GLN A 89 -17.68 3.22 5.21
N THR A 90 -17.09 2.61 4.18
CA THR A 90 -17.06 1.14 4.05
C THR A 90 -16.20 0.51 5.16
N PRO A 91 -16.73 -0.36 6.03
CA PRO A 91 -15.92 -1.01 7.07
C PRO A 91 -15.10 -2.19 6.51
N GLY A 92 -14.19 -2.76 7.32
CA GLY A 92 -13.51 -4.00 6.95
C GLY A 92 -12.49 -3.89 5.83
N LYS A 93 -12.00 -2.69 5.49
CA LYS A 93 -11.13 -2.55 4.31
C LYS A 93 -9.75 -3.17 4.55
N VAL A 94 -9.19 -3.76 3.50
CA VAL A 94 -7.82 -4.29 3.49
C VAL A 94 -7.00 -3.50 2.48
N MET A 95 -5.86 -2.98 2.91
CA MET A 95 -4.93 -2.23 2.06
C MET A 95 -3.68 -3.06 1.76
N PHE A 96 -3.27 -3.07 0.49
CA PHE A 96 -2.00 -3.59 0.01
C PHE A 96 -1.18 -2.43 -0.51
N VAL A 97 0.05 -2.25 -0.02
CA VAL A 97 0.92 -1.14 -0.42
C VAL A 97 2.36 -1.60 -0.63
N THR A 98 3.01 -1.09 -1.66
CA THR A 98 4.38 -1.47 -2.01
C THR A 98 5.44 -1.02 -0.98
N CYS A 99 5.19 0.06 -0.24
CA CYS A 99 6.07 0.60 0.78
C CYS A 99 5.27 0.98 2.02
N SER A 100 5.77 0.71 3.23
CA SER A 100 5.02 0.96 4.46
C SER A 100 4.61 2.45 4.57
N PRO A 101 3.38 2.75 5.05
CA PRO A 101 2.86 4.12 5.02
C PRO A 101 3.66 5.10 5.87
N CYS A 102 3.69 6.37 5.46
CA CYS A 102 4.17 7.45 6.33
C CYS A 102 3.15 7.75 7.46
N VAL A 103 3.54 8.50 8.48
CA VAL A 103 2.67 8.89 9.62
C VAL A 103 1.34 9.50 9.17
N MET A 104 1.36 10.39 8.17
CA MET A 104 0.14 11.04 7.69
C MET A 104 -0.79 10.07 6.95
N CYS A 105 -0.23 9.19 6.10
CA CYS A 105 -1.01 8.17 5.43
C CYS A 105 -1.57 7.15 6.42
N ALA A 106 -0.79 6.73 7.42
CA ALA A 106 -1.24 5.86 8.49
C ALA A 106 -2.44 6.44 9.26
N LYS A 107 -2.40 7.72 9.64
CA LYS A 107 -3.55 8.39 10.28
C LYS A 107 -4.80 8.38 9.39
N MET A 108 -4.64 8.65 8.09
CA MET A 108 -5.77 8.59 7.15
C MET A 108 -6.34 7.17 7.01
N VAL A 109 -5.47 6.16 6.99
CA VAL A 109 -5.86 4.74 6.94
C VAL A 109 -6.70 4.36 8.16
N VAL A 110 -6.24 4.69 9.37
CA VAL A 110 -6.99 4.48 10.63
C VAL A 110 -8.37 5.13 10.55
N ASN A 111 -8.42 6.38 10.08
CA ASN A 111 -9.67 7.15 10.00
C ASN A 111 -10.60 6.72 8.86
N SER A 112 -10.20 5.75 8.05
CA SER A 112 -10.93 5.29 6.87
C SER A 112 -11.45 3.86 7.03
N ASN A 113 -11.57 3.31 8.24
CA ASN A 113 -12.09 1.95 8.49
C ASN A 113 -11.32 0.85 7.74
N VAL A 114 -9.99 1.04 7.58
CA VAL A 114 -9.09 -0.03 7.13
C VAL A 114 -8.70 -0.84 8.36
N GLU A 115 -8.90 -2.15 8.33
CA GLU A 115 -8.62 -3.04 9.46
C GLU A 115 -7.26 -3.74 9.30
N ARG A 116 -6.80 -3.92 8.05
CA ARG A 116 -5.51 -4.56 7.78
C ARG A 116 -4.74 -3.87 6.66
N VAL A 117 -3.43 -3.73 6.87
CA VAL A 117 -2.46 -3.21 5.91
C VAL A 117 -1.36 -4.24 5.70
N TYR A 118 -1.25 -4.74 4.47
CA TYR A 118 -0.10 -5.49 3.99
C TYR A 118 0.86 -4.52 3.29
N TYR A 119 2.15 -4.56 3.63
CA TYR A 119 3.16 -3.77 2.93
C TYR A 119 4.33 -4.62 2.43
N ARG A 120 4.80 -4.41 1.19
CA ARG A 120 5.92 -5.20 0.64
C ARG A 120 7.25 -4.83 1.27
N GLN A 121 7.58 -3.54 1.32
CA GLN A 121 8.85 -3.05 1.84
C GLN A 121 8.64 -2.15 3.05
N ALA A 122 9.44 -2.35 4.10
CA ALA A 122 9.50 -1.42 5.21
C ALA A 122 10.18 -0.10 4.76
N TYR A 123 9.49 1.03 4.95
CA TYR A 123 10.11 2.34 4.83
C TYR A 123 11.09 2.58 5.98
N ARG A 124 12.10 3.42 5.76
CA ARG A 124 13.18 3.70 6.74
C ARG A 124 12.66 4.12 8.12
N ASP A 125 11.51 4.79 8.16
CA ASP A 125 10.90 5.29 9.37
C ASP A 125 9.68 4.40 9.71
N PRO A 126 9.73 3.62 10.80
CA PRO A 126 8.64 2.74 11.20
C PRO A 126 7.46 3.48 11.87
N ALA A 127 7.56 4.79 12.11
CA ALA A 127 6.55 5.54 12.85
C ALA A 127 5.14 5.45 12.24
N GLY A 128 5.03 5.34 10.91
CA GLY A 128 3.73 5.11 10.28
C GLY A 128 3.12 3.75 10.60
N VAL A 129 3.92 2.68 10.63
CA VAL A 129 3.47 1.34 11.03
C VAL A 129 3.04 1.33 12.50
N GLU A 130 3.76 2.04 13.37
CA GLU A 130 3.38 2.18 14.78
C GLU A 130 2.05 2.91 14.95
N VAL A 131 1.80 3.96 14.16
CA VAL A 131 0.51 4.66 14.15
C VAL A 131 -0.63 3.73 13.74
N LEU A 132 -0.43 2.87 12.73
CA LEU A 132 -1.44 1.88 12.33
C LEU A 132 -1.80 0.96 13.50
N ARG A 133 -0.79 0.35 14.14
CA ARG A 133 -0.98 -0.58 15.26
C ARG A 133 -1.66 0.07 16.45
N ARG A 134 -1.25 1.27 16.82
CA ARG A 134 -1.89 2.06 17.89
C ARG A 134 -3.34 2.43 17.56
N GLY A 135 -3.65 2.60 16.28
CA GLY A 135 -5.00 2.83 15.79
C GLY A 135 -5.86 1.57 15.65
N GLY A 136 -5.37 0.40 16.08
CA GLY A 136 -6.09 -0.87 15.98
C GLY A 136 -6.04 -1.52 14.59
N VAL A 137 -5.18 -1.04 13.69
CA VAL A 137 -5.01 -1.60 12.34
C VAL A 137 -3.88 -2.63 12.35
N GLU A 138 -4.18 -3.83 11.87
CA GLU A 138 -3.17 -4.88 11.72
C GLU A 138 -2.21 -4.52 10.59
N ALA A 139 -0.91 -4.44 10.89
CA ALA A 139 0.11 -4.05 9.91
C ALA A 139 1.20 -5.14 9.79
N GLU A 140 1.23 -5.77 8.61
CA GLU A 140 2.08 -6.92 8.30
C GLU A 140 2.99 -6.64 7.10
N GLN A 141 4.28 -6.92 7.23
CA GLN A 141 5.16 -6.97 6.07
C GLN A 141 4.87 -8.26 5.30
N TYR A 142 4.56 -8.13 4.01
CA TYR A 142 4.14 -9.24 3.16
C TYR A 142 5.19 -9.52 2.09
N ASP A 143 6.08 -10.48 2.34
CA ASP A 143 7.17 -10.93 1.45
C ASP A 143 6.93 -12.34 0.87
N ARG A 144 5.85 -12.98 1.29
CA ARG A 144 5.46 -14.33 0.87
C ARG A 144 5.20 -14.42 -0.63
N TRP A 145 5.66 -15.51 -1.24
CA TRP A 145 5.39 -15.92 -2.63
C TRP A 145 5.72 -14.89 -3.73
N ARG A 146 6.52 -13.87 -3.42
CA ARG A 146 6.93 -12.80 -4.34
C ARG A 146 7.58 -13.30 -5.63
N ASP A 147 8.28 -14.42 -5.57
CA ASP A 147 9.00 -15.00 -6.71
C ASP A 147 8.25 -16.19 -7.35
N HIS A 148 7.05 -16.51 -6.85
CA HIS A 148 6.25 -17.64 -7.32
C HIS A 148 5.18 -17.18 -8.31
N TRP A 149 5.63 -16.87 -9.53
CA TRP A 149 4.76 -16.58 -10.67
C TRP A 149 5.37 -17.15 -11.93
N ARG A 150 4.54 -17.80 -12.77
CA ARG A 150 4.84 -18.33 -14.12
C ARG A 150 6.35 -18.36 -14.45
N GLY A 151 7.00 -19.48 -14.09
CA GLY A 151 8.28 -19.86 -14.68
C GLY A 151 8.13 -20.11 -16.18
#